data_AF-A0A366YKP6-F1
#
_entry.id   AF-A0A366YKP6-F1
#
_cell.length_a   1.000
_cell.length_b   1.000
_cell.length_c   1.000
_cell.angle_alpha   90.00
_cell.angle_beta   90.00
_cell.angle_gamma   90.00
#
_symmetry.space_group_name_H-M   'P 1'
#
loop_
_entity.id
_entity.type
_entity.pdbx_description
1 polymer ?
#
loop_
_entity_poly.entity_id
_entity_poly.type
_entity_poly.pdbx_seq_one_letter_code
_entity_poly.pdbx_strand_id
1 'polypeptide(L)'
;MSKPPLFLIVIIGLIIVAASFRFMQQRREKADNDMAPLQQKLVVVSNKREKPINDRRSRQQEVTPAGTSMRYEASFKPQSGGMEQTFRLDAQQYHALTVGDKGTLSYKGTRFVSFIGEQ
;
A
#
# COMPACT_ATOMS: atom_id res chain seq x y z
N MET A 1 -9.73 -21.91 -47.60
CA MET A 1 -8.76 -22.17 -46.50
C MET A 1 -8.24 -20.83 -45.99
N SER A 2 -8.93 -20.22 -45.04
CA SER A 2 -8.60 -18.89 -44.48
C SER A 2 -7.44 -19.01 -43.50
N LYS A 3 -6.21 -18.82 -43.98
CA LYS A 3 -5.06 -18.60 -43.10
C LYS A 3 -5.34 -17.31 -42.31
N PRO A 4 -5.37 -17.33 -40.97
CA PRO A 4 -5.50 -16.09 -40.21
C PRO A 4 -4.36 -15.18 -40.64
N PRO A 5 -4.65 -13.91 -40.97
CA PRO A 5 -3.66 -13.04 -41.57
C PRO A 5 -2.50 -12.82 -40.58
N LEU A 6 -1.28 -12.90 -41.10
CA LEU A 6 -0.05 -12.97 -40.30
C LEU A 6 0.05 -11.85 -39.23
N PHE A 7 -0.48 -10.67 -39.54
CA PHE A 7 -0.49 -9.53 -38.64
C PHE A 7 -1.32 -9.76 -37.37
N LEU A 8 -2.43 -10.52 -37.43
CA LEU A 8 -3.24 -10.82 -36.24
C LEU A 8 -2.47 -11.71 -35.26
N ILE A 9 -1.70 -12.68 -35.77
CA ILE A 9 -0.89 -13.58 -34.94
C ILE A 9 0.20 -12.78 -34.19
N VAL A 10 0.85 -11.84 -34.89
CA VAL A 10 1.86 -10.96 -34.29
C VAL A 10 1.27 -10.05 -33.22
N ILE A 11 0.10 -9.45 -33.48
CA ILE A 11 -0.59 -8.58 -32.50
C ILE A 11 -1.00 -9.38 -31.25
N ILE A 12 -1.56 -10.57 -31.42
CA ILE A 12 -1.95 -11.44 -30.30
C ILE A 12 -0.71 -11.81 -29.47
N GLY A 13 0.40 -12.18 -30.12
CA GLY A 13 1.66 -12.46 -29.43
C GLY A 13 2.16 -11.28 -28.60
N LEU A 14 2.10 -10.06 -29.14
CA LEU A 14 2.54 -8.85 -28.46
C LEU A 14 1.66 -8.51 -27.23
N ILE A 15 0.35 -8.71 -27.33
CA ILE A 15 -0.59 -8.53 -26.21
C ILE A 15 -0.31 -9.54 -25.09
N ILE A 16 -0.06 -10.81 -25.42
CA ILE A 16 0.24 -11.86 -24.43
C ILE A 16 1.53 -11.52 -23.66
N VAL A 17 2.58 -11.09 -24.36
CA VAL A 17 3.84 -10.66 -23.74
C VAL A 17 3.59 -9.46 -22.81
N ALA A 18 2.95 -8.40 -23.29
CA ALA A 18 2.67 -7.20 -22.49
C ALA A 18 1.81 -7.48 -21.24
N ALA A 19 0.79 -8.34 -21.36
CA ALA A 19 -0.05 -8.75 -20.24
C ALA A 19 0.74 -9.54 -19.19
N SER A 20 1.64 -10.42 -19.63
CA SER A 20 2.49 -11.24 -18.76
C SER A 20 3.47 -10.38 -17.95
N PHE A 21 4.06 -9.36 -18.57
CA PHE A 21 4.94 -8.39 -17.90
C PHE A 21 4.23 -7.61 -16.79
N ARG A 22 3.00 -7.12 -17.03
CA ARG A 22 2.22 -6.39 -16.01
C ARG A 22 1.81 -7.26 -14.82
N PHE A 23 1.47 -8.53 -15.06
CA PHE A 23 1.07 -9.45 -13.99
C PHE A 23 2.24 -9.80 -13.06
N MET A 24 3.44 -9.97 -13.63
CA MET A 24 4.62 -10.34 -12.88
C MET A 24 5.12 -9.22 -11.96
N GLN A 25 4.96 -7.94 -12.35
CA GLN A 25 5.31 -6.79 -11.50
C GLN A 25 4.47 -6.72 -10.23
N GLN A 26 3.15 -6.93 -10.31
CA GLN A 26 2.27 -6.92 -9.13
C GLN A 26 2.55 -8.07 -8.17
N ARG A 27 2.93 -9.25 -8.69
CA ARG A 27 3.33 -10.38 -7.84
C ARG A 27 4.68 -10.16 -7.17
N ARG A 28 5.63 -9.52 -7.85
CA ARG A 28 6.94 -9.19 -7.27
C ARG A 28 6.80 -8.28 -6.05
N GLU A 29 6.01 -7.20 -6.16
CA GLU A 29 5.80 -6.30 -5.00
C GLU A 29 5.19 -7.00 -3.78
N LYS A 30 4.26 -7.94 -4.00
CA LYS A 30 3.68 -8.73 -2.89
C LYS A 30 4.69 -9.72 -2.31
N ALA A 31 5.40 -10.45 -3.18
CA ALA A 31 6.41 -11.41 -2.76
C ALA A 31 7.55 -10.73 -1.98
N ASP A 32 8.00 -9.55 -2.42
CA ASP A 32 9.06 -8.80 -1.77
C ASP A 32 8.61 -8.27 -0.39
N ASN A 33 7.36 -7.82 -0.26
CA ASN A 33 6.82 -7.42 1.04
C ASN A 33 6.59 -8.62 1.98
N ASP A 34 6.17 -9.78 1.47
CA ASP A 34 5.96 -10.99 2.25
C ASP A 34 7.29 -11.61 2.71
N MET A 35 8.35 -11.48 1.90
CA MET A 35 9.71 -11.91 2.23
C MET A 35 10.50 -10.88 3.06
N ALA A 36 9.95 -9.68 3.28
CA ALA A 36 10.65 -8.63 4.00
C ALA A 36 10.85 -9.02 5.48
N PRO A 37 12.09 -8.93 6.01
CA PRO A 37 12.34 -9.17 7.42
C PRO A 37 11.60 -8.14 8.28
N LEU A 38 11.25 -8.51 9.52
CA LEU A 38 10.69 -7.57 10.48
C LEU A 38 11.75 -6.52 10.82
N GLN A 39 11.46 -5.26 10.47
CA GLN A 39 12.30 -4.12 10.79
C GLN A 39 11.73 -3.39 12.00
N GLN A 40 12.61 -2.95 12.89
CA GLN A 40 12.27 -2.17 14.08
C GLN A 40 13.07 -0.87 14.08
N LYS A 41 12.40 0.25 14.37
CA LYS A 41 13.05 1.56 14.41
C LYS A 41 12.47 2.45 15.50
N LEU A 42 13.34 3.19 16.18
CA LEU A 42 12.95 4.25 17.09
C LEU A 42 12.42 5.44 16.30
N VAL A 43 11.17 5.79 16.54
CA VAL A 43 10.45 6.85 15.83
C VAL A 43 9.66 7.72 16.79
N VAL A 44 9.14 8.82 16.26
CA VAL A 44 8.12 9.67 16.88
C VAL A 44 6.91 9.68 15.97
N VAL A 45 5.71 9.53 16.52
CA VAL A 45 4.47 9.71 15.76
C VAL A 45 4.32 11.19 15.43
N SER A 46 4.58 11.57 14.18
CA SER A 46 4.62 12.98 13.76
C SER A 46 3.28 13.47 13.26
N ASN A 47 2.49 12.62 12.60
CA ASN A 47 1.19 13.01 12.07
C ASN A 47 0.20 11.83 12.06
N LYS A 48 -1.09 12.15 12.16
CA LYS A 48 -2.22 11.23 12.05
C LYS A 48 -3.24 11.82 11.10
N ARG A 49 -3.64 11.04 10.09
CA ARG A 49 -4.58 11.49 9.07
C ARG A 49 -5.65 10.45 8.84
N GLU A 50 -6.88 10.93 8.90
CA GLU A 50 -8.06 10.18 8.50
C GLU A 50 -8.55 10.75 7.16
N LYS A 51 -8.77 9.87 6.17
CA LYS A 51 -9.33 10.27 4.88
C LYS A 51 -10.52 9.38 4.53
N PRO A 52 -11.68 9.95 4.17
CA PRO A 52 -12.74 9.14 3.58
C PRO A 52 -12.23 8.58 2.24
N ILE A 53 -12.23 7.26 2.11
CA ILE A 53 -11.96 6.58 0.84
C ILE A 53 -13.24 6.71 0.03
N ASN A 54 -13.10 7.37 -1.11
CA ASN A 54 -14.09 7.22 -2.15
C ASN A 54 -13.68 5.98 -2.96
N ASP A 55 -14.39 4.86 -2.80
CA ASP A 55 -14.15 3.63 -3.56
C ASP A 55 -14.65 3.76 -5.01
N ARG A 56 -14.49 4.95 -5.59
CA ARG A 56 -14.68 5.25 -7.01
C ARG A 56 -13.59 4.50 -7.78
N ARG A 57 -13.87 3.26 -8.16
CA ARG A 57 -13.20 2.65 -9.30
C ARG A 57 -13.43 3.57 -10.50
N SER A 58 -12.36 4.17 -11.03
CA SER A 58 -12.43 5.26 -12.04
C SER A 58 -13.02 4.87 -13.42
N ARG A 59 -13.74 3.74 -13.53
CA ARG A 59 -14.29 3.21 -14.79
C ARG A 59 -15.77 2.82 -14.74
N GLN A 60 -16.45 2.89 -13.60
CA GLN A 60 -17.87 2.56 -13.53
C GLN A 60 -18.63 3.78 -13.01
N GLN A 61 -19.32 4.41 -13.94
CA GLN A 61 -20.22 5.53 -13.73
C GLN A 61 -21.55 4.96 -13.23
N GLU A 62 -21.59 4.58 -11.96
CA GLU A 62 -22.82 4.19 -11.28
C GLU A 62 -22.91 4.95 -9.95
N VAL A 63 -24.03 5.66 -9.78
CA VAL A 63 -24.32 6.50 -8.62
C VAL A 63 -25.05 5.61 -7.60
N THR A 64 -24.30 5.04 -6.65
CA THR A 64 -24.83 4.17 -5.58
C THR A 64 -24.23 4.65 -4.24
N PRO A 65 -25.01 4.67 -3.13
CA PRO A 65 -24.78 5.61 -2.03
C PRO A 65 -23.52 5.34 -1.22
N ALA A 66 -22.95 6.41 -0.67
CA ALA A 66 -21.66 6.46 0.03
C ALA A 66 -21.61 5.53 1.25
N GLY A 67 -21.07 4.33 1.07
CA GLY A 67 -20.46 3.55 2.14
C GLY A 67 -19.08 4.12 2.42
N THR A 68 -18.97 5.05 3.37
CA THR A 68 -17.74 5.76 3.73
C THR A 68 -16.72 4.79 4.36
N SER A 69 -15.93 4.09 3.55
CA SER A 69 -14.76 3.37 4.07
C SER A 69 -13.69 4.40 4.45
N MET A 70 -13.28 4.43 5.72
CA MET A 70 -12.29 5.41 6.20
C MET A 70 -10.88 4.84 6.02
N ARG A 71 -9.94 5.65 5.53
CA ARG A 71 -8.51 5.35 5.51
C ARG A 71 -7.83 6.00 6.69
N TYR A 72 -7.19 5.18 7.50
CA TYR A 72 -6.33 5.66 8.57
C TYR A 72 -4.86 5.60 8.13
N GLU A 73 -4.19 6.73 8.22
CA GLU A 73 -2.76 6.87 7.94
C GLU A 73 -2.09 7.50 9.16
N ALA A 74 -0.93 6.98 9.54
CA ALA A 74 -0.05 7.63 10.50
C ALA A 74 1.34 7.76 9.92
N SER A 75 1.98 8.87 10.26
CA SER A 75 3.31 9.20 9.79
C SER A 75 4.27 9.20 10.96
N PHE A 76 5.42 8.55 10.76
CA PHE A 76 6.41 8.26 11.79
C PHE A 76 7.74 8.84 11.37
N LYS A 77 8.27 9.74 12.19
CA LYS A 77 9.56 10.38 11.98
C LYS A 77 10.65 9.60 12.73
N PRO A 78 11.68 9.09 12.03
CA PRO A 78 12.82 8.44 12.67
C PRO A 78 13.56 9.36 13.66
N GLN A 79 13.86 8.84 14.86
CA GLN A 79 14.68 9.59 15.83
C GLN A 79 16.14 9.70 15.37
N SER A 80 16.64 8.71 14.63
CA SER A 80 17.97 8.71 14.01
C SER A 80 18.16 9.79 12.93
N GLY A 81 17.13 10.58 12.63
CA GLY A 81 17.07 11.38 11.41
C GLY A 81 16.67 10.55 10.18
N GLY A 82 16.17 11.24 9.15
CA GLY A 82 15.70 10.65 7.90
C GLY A 82 14.30 11.12 7.50
N MET A 83 13.80 10.56 6.40
CA MET A 83 12.45 10.84 5.90
C MET A 83 11.38 10.22 6.80
N GLU A 84 10.27 10.93 6.93
CA GLU A 84 9.06 10.47 7.60
C GLU A 84 8.43 9.32 6.80
N GLN A 85 8.09 8.24 7.49
CA GLN A 85 7.46 7.06 6.89
C GLN A 85 5.97 7.07 7.20
N THR A 86 5.14 7.03 6.15
CA THR A 86 3.68 7.01 6.32
C THR A 86 3.17 5.60 6.08
N PHE A 87 2.45 5.06 7.05
CA PHE A 87 1.84 3.74 6.97
C PHE A 87 0.32 3.84 7.02
N ARG A 88 -0.32 2.89 6.32
CA ARG A 88 -1.76 2.65 6.45
C ARG A 88 -2.00 1.76 7.67
N LEU A 89 -3.02 2.12 8.43
CA LEU A 89 -3.40 1.46 9.67
C LEU A 89 -4.85 1.03 9.63
N ASP A 90 -5.17 0.07 10.49
CA ASP A 90 -6.56 -0.22 10.86
C ASP A 90 -7.05 0.80 11.89
N ALA A 91 -8.37 0.95 12.03
CA ALA A 91 -8.98 1.91 12.96
C ALA A 91 -8.46 1.75 14.39
N GLN A 92 -8.41 0.50 14.89
CA GLN A 92 -7.94 0.21 16.25
C GLN A 92 -6.48 0.61 16.46
N GLN A 93 -5.60 0.31 15.50
CA GLN A 93 -4.19 0.69 15.56
C GLN A 93 -4.03 2.20 15.53
N TYR A 94 -4.77 2.88 14.65
CA TYR A 94 -4.76 4.33 14.56
C TYR A 94 -5.21 5.01 15.85
N HIS A 95 -6.29 4.55 16.46
CA HIS A 95 -6.80 5.13 17.70
C HIS A 95 -5.91 4.84 18.92
N ALA A 96 -5.11 3.77 18.88
CA ALA A 96 -4.12 3.47 19.92
C ALA A 96 -2.87 4.37 19.86
N LEU A 97 -2.63 5.09 18.76
CA LEU A 97 -1.48 5.99 18.60
C LEU A 97 -1.81 7.40 19.09
N THR A 98 -0.86 8.05 19.77
CA THR A 98 -0.93 9.50 20.05
C THR A 98 0.16 10.24 19.28
N VAL A 99 -0.18 11.39 18.70
CA VAL A 99 0.81 12.24 18.02
C VAL A 99 1.77 12.81 19.06
N GLY A 100 3.07 12.74 18.79
CA GLY A 100 4.14 13.13 19.69
C GLY A 100 4.76 11.95 20.45
N ASP A 101 4.08 10.80 20.52
CA ASP A 101 4.60 9.62 21.22
C ASP A 101 5.89 9.14 20.55
N LYS A 102 6.89 8.89 21.38
CA LYS A 102 8.14 8.24 20.99
C LYS A 102 8.00 6.76 21.26
N GLY A 103 8.63 5.94 20.42
CA GLY A 103 8.57 4.50 20.62
C GLY A 103 9.22 3.71 19.51
N THR A 104 9.06 2.40 19.61
CA THR A 104 9.57 1.45 18.62
C THR A 104 8.47 1.11 17.62
N LEU A 105 8.69 1.50 16.37
CA LEU A 105 7.88 1.09 15.22
C LEU A 105 8.41 -0.22 14.67
N SER A 106 7.53 -1.22 14.54
CA SER A 106 7.79 -2.48 13.85
C SER A 106 7.03 -2.51 12.51
N TYR A 107 7.74 -2.84 11.43
CA TYR A 107 7.16 -2.90 10.09
C TYR A 107 7.85 -3.97 9.22
N LYS A 108 7.18 -4.40 8.16
CA LYS A 108 7.73 -5.33 7.14
C LYS A 108 7.57 -4.70 5.76
N GLY A 109 8.68 -4.30 5.13
CA GLY A 109 8.64 -3.58 3.87
C GLY A 109 7.80 -2.29 3.98
N THR A 110 6.64 -2.27 3.34
CA THR A 110 5.69 -1.13 3.39
C THR A 110 4.52 -1.33 4.36
N ARG A 111 4.49 -2.44 5.10
CA ARG A 111 3.38 -2.82 5.98
C ARG A 111 3.71 -2.51 7.44
N PHE A 112 2.81 -1.79 8.09
CA PHE A 112 2.83 -1.61 9.54
C PHE A 112 2.54 -2.92 10.28
N VAL A 113 3.29 -3.19 11.34
CA VAL A 113 3.07 -4.35 12.23
C VAL A 113 2.62 -3.89 13.61
N SER A 114 3.39 -3.03 14.27
CA SER A 114 3.05 -2.51 15.60
C SER A 114 3.83 -1.24 15.94
N PHE A 115 3.34 -0.51 16.92
CA PHE A 115 4.06 0.57 17.58
C PHE A 115 3.97 0.37 19.09
N ILE A 116 5.09 0.47 19.78
CA ILE A 116 5.17 0.36 21.23
C ILE A 116 5.75 1.67 21.74
N GLY A 117 4.93 2.44 22.46
CA GLY A 117 5.35 3.69 23.09
C GLY A 117 6.43 3.46 24.14
N GLU A 118 7.39 4.36 24.18
CA GLU A 118 8.36 4.49 25.26
C GLU A 118 7.62 5.15 26.44
N GLN A 119 7.58 4.48 27.60
CA GLN A 119 6.91 4.99 28.82
C GLN A 119 7.67 6.19 29.41
#